data_AF-A0A7X6TYM3-F1
#
_entry.id   AF-A0A7X6TYM3-F1
#
_cell.length_a   1.000
_cell.length_b   1.000
_cell.length_c   1.000
_cell.angle_alpha   90.00
_cell.angle_beta   90.00
_cell.angle_gamma   90.00
#
_symmetry.space_group_name_H-M   'P 1'
#
loop_
_entity.id
_entity.type
_entity.pdbx_description
1 polymer ?
#
loop_
_entity_poly.entity_id
_entity_poly.type
_entity_poly.pdbx_seq_one_letter_code
_entity_poly.pdbx_strand_id
1 'polypeptide(L)'
;MSDLSIRILEVIQDQQHDNPVYLRGRQELSEYDKDEIIAEAERLIEAGYLVTVRTNQFIEIDHNLVNYFYEITDAGRSVLLKKTGT
;
A
#
# COMPACT_ATOMS: atom_id res chain seq x y z
N MET A 1 3.78 -4.24 -14.47
CA MET A 1 3.49 -3.52 -13.21
C MET A 1 3.15 -2.11 -13.61
N SER A 2 2.01 -1.60 -13.15
CA SER A 2 1.48 -0.28 -13.51
C SER A 2 2.21 0.84 -12.75
N ASP A 3 1.98 2.09 -13.14
CA ASP A 3 2.48 3.26 -12.40
C ASP A 3 1.84 3.35 -11.01
N LEU A 4 0.54 3.06 -10.89
CA LEU A 4 -0.17 2.99 -9.61
C LEU A 4 0.44 1.95 -8.66
N SER A 5 0.82 0.77 -9.17
CA SER A 5 1.53 -0.24 -8.36
C SER A 5 2.81 0.31 -7.76
N ILE A 6 3.62 0.98 -8.58
CA ILE A 6 4.90 1.56 -8.13
C ILE A 6 4.61 2.60 -7.06
N ARG A 7 3.63 3.47 -7.29
CA ARG A 7 3.25 4.53 -6.35
C ARG A 7 2.76 4.00 -5.01
N ILE A 8 1.93 2.96 -5.02
CA ILE A 8 1.45 2.30 -3.79
C ILE A 8 2.64 1.71 -3.02
N LEU A 9 3.57 1.04 -3.71
CA LEU A 9 4.75 0.44 -3.07
C LEU A 9 5.69 1.52 -2.49
N GLU A 10 5.91 2.63 -3.19
CA GLU A 10 6.69 3.77 -2.70
C GLU A 10 6.08 4.36 -1.42
N VAL A 11 4.77 4.63 -1.43
CA VAL A 11 4.04 5.17 -0.27
C VAL A 11 4.17 4.27 0.96
N ILE A 12 4.13 2.95 0.77
CA ILE A 12 4.26 1.99 1.86
C ILE A 12 5.73 1.87 2.32
N GLN A 13 6.70 1.92 1.39
CA GLN A 13 8.12 1.82 1.70
C GLN A 13 8.66 3.05 2.47
N ASP A 14 8.19 4.25 2.12
CA ASP A 14 8.69 5.52 2.70
C ASP A 14 8.24 5.72 4.16
N GLN A 15 7.30 4.93 4.64
CA GLN A 15 6.83 4.97 6.02
C GLN A 15 7.64 3.99 6.87
N GLN A 16 8.15 4.48 8.00
CA GLN A 16 8.88 3.65 8.97
C GLN A 16 7.99 2.49 9.45
N HIS A 17 8.60 1.32 9.64
CA HIS A 17 7.96 0.04 10.01
C HIS A 17 6.95 0.11 11.17
N ASP A 18 7.05 1.13 12.04
CA ASP A 18 6.19 1.29 13.21
C ASP A 18 4.89 2.07 12.94
N ASN A 19 4.71 2.65 11.74
CA ASN A 19 3.53 3.44 11.41
C ASN A 19 2.64 2.73 10.38
N PRO A 20 1.41 2.32 10.74
CA PRO A 20 0.50 1.67 9.82
C PRO A 20 0.20 2.59 8.63
N VAL A 21 0.41 2.08 7.41
CA VAL A 21 0.19 2.85 6.19
C VAL A 21 -1.22 2.61 5.67
N TYR A 22 -2.00 3.69 5.69
CA TYR A 22 -3.27 3.79 4.99
C TYR A 22 -3.05 4.46 3.64
N LEU A 23 -3.50 3.80 2.56
CA LEU A 23 -3.37 4.30 1.19
C LEU A 23 -4.33 5.46 0.92
N ARG A 24 -5.47 5.52 1.62
CA ARG A 24 -6.46 6.58 1.43
C ARG A 24 -5.97 7.90 2.05
N GLY A 25 -6.15 9.00 1.31
CA GLY A 25 -5.77 10.34 1.74
C GLY A 25 -4.29 10.70 1.52
N ARG A 26 -3.51 9.82 0.88
CA ARG A 26 -2.12 10.10 0.50
C ARG A 26 -2.08 11.01 -0.72
N GLN A 27 -1.34 12.11 -0.63
CA GLN A 27 -1.22 13.08 -1.71
C GLN A 27 -0.63 12.44 -2.97
N GLU A 28 0.26 11.48 -2.79
CA GLU A 28 0.94 10.71 -3.82
C GLU A 28 -0.03 9.85 -4.64
N LEU A 29 -1.20 9.53 -4.08
CA LEU A 29 -2.25 8.72 -4.71
C LEU A 29 -3.49 9.55 -5.07
N SER A 30 -3.45 10.87 -4.86
CA SER A 30 -4.62 11.75 -5.05
C SER A 30 -5.14 11.85 -6.49
N GLU A 31 -4.32 11.44 -7.47
CA GLU A 31 -4.69 11.41 -8.89
C GLU A 31 -5.48 10.16 -9.31
N TYR A 32 -5.52 9.13 -8.46
CA TYR A 32 -6.17 7.84 -8.75
C TYR A 32 -7.51 7.72 -8.03
N ASP A 33 -8.43 6.99 -8.64
CA ASP A 33 -9.69 6.69 -7.98
C ASP A 33 -9.47 5.75 -6.78
N LYS A 34 -10.28 5.93 -5.76
CA LYS A 34 -10.21 5.13 -4.53
C LYS A 34 -10.39 3.64 -4.80
N ASP A 35 -11.33 3.28 -5.67
CA ASP A 35 -11.61 1.88 -5.99
C ASP A 35 -10.48 1.29 -6.83
N GLU A 36 -9.83 2.09 -7.68
CA GLU A 36 -8.61 1.70 -8.41
C GLU A 36 -7.43 1.43 -7.46
N ILE A 37 -7.22 2.30 -6.46
CA ILE A 37 -6.17 2.10 -5.45
C ILE A 37 -6.40 0.79 -4.67
N ILE A 38 -7.65 0.51 -4.29
CA ILE A 38 -8.00 -0.71 -3.54
C ILE A 38 -7.80 -1.95 -4.41
N ALA A 39 -8.34 -1.95 -5.63
CA ALA A 39 -8.20 -3.07 -6.56
C ALA A 39 -6.73 -3.35 -6.88
N GLU A 40 -5.92 -2.30 -7.05
CA GLU A 40 -4.49 -2.47 -7.31
C GLU A 40 -3.72 -2.97 -6.08
N ALA A 41 -4.08 -2.51 -4.87
CA ALA A 41 -3.51 -3.03 -3.63
C ALA A 41 -3.84 -4.53 -3.44
N GLU A 42 -5.08 -4.95 -3.73
CA GLU A 42 -5.48 -6.36 -3.72
C GLU A 42 -4.67 -7.18 -4.74
N ARG A 43 -4.50 -6.67 -5.96
CA ARG A 43 -3.66 -7.31 -6.98
C ARG A 43 -2.20 -7.46 -6.53
N LEU A 44 -1.65 -6.48 -5.83
CA LEU A 44 -0.30 -6.54 -5.27
C LEU A 44 -0.18 -7.56 -4.13
N ILE A 45 -1.24 -7.76 -3.34
CA ILE A 45 -1.30 -8.81 -2.32
C ILE A 45 -1.33 -10.19 -2.98
N GLU A 46 -2.19 -10.39 -3.98
CA GLU A 46 -2.26 -11.65 -4.74
C GLU A 46 -0.94 -11.99 -5.43
N ALA A 47 -0.23 -10.97 -5.92
CA ALA A 47 1.09 -11.11 -6.53
C ALA A 47 2.22 -11.32 -5.51
N GLY A 48 1.93 -11.26 -4.21
CA GLY A 48 2.90 -11.46 -3.13
C GLY A 48 3.85 -10.27 -2.90
N TYR A 49 3.48 -9.07 -3.35
CA TYR A 49 4.28 -7.85 -3.16
C TYR A 49 3.86 -7.08 -1.89
N LEU A 50 2.60 -7.18 -1.51
CA LEU A 50 2.04 -6.61 -0.28
C LEU A 50 1.47 -7.71 0.62
N VAL A 51 1.34 -7.39 1.90
CA VAL A 51 0.55 -8.17 2.86
C VAL A 51 -0.32 -7.24 3.70
N THR A 52 -1.44 -7.77 4.21
CA THR A 52 -2.26 -7.09 5.20
C THR A 52 -1.86 -7.56 6.60
N VAL A 53 -1.56 -6.61 7.49
CA VAL A 53 -1.22 -6.88 8.87
C VAL A 53 -2.37 -6.43 9.76
N ARG A 54 -2.90 -7.36 10.56
CA ARG A 54 -3.98 -7.05 11.51
C ARG A 54 -3.41 -6.32 12.72
N THR A 55 -4.14 -5.30 13.16
CA THR A 55 -3.87 -4.53 14.37
C THR A 55 -5.03 -4.68 15.36
N ASN A 56 -4.74 -4.49 16.64
CA ASN A 56 -5.74 -4.45 17.70
C ASN A 56 -6.49 -3.10 17.75
N GLN A 57 -6.04 -2.12 16.96
CA GLN A 57 -6.67 -0.80 16.86
C GLN A 57 -7.64 -0.77 15.68
N PHE A 58 -8.85 -0.27 15.91
CA PHE A 58 -9.78 0.05 14.84
C PHE A 58 -9.55 1.48 14.38
N ILE A 59 -9.44 1.67 13.08
CA ILE A 59 -9.21 2.97 12.46
C ILE A 59 -10.34 3.23 11.47
N GLU A 60 -10.95 4.40 11.56
CA GLU A 60 -12.03 4.80 10.68
C GLU A 60 -11.47 5.43 9.40
N ILE A 61 -11.87 4.88 8.25
CA ILE A 61 -11.48 5.33 6.92
C ILE A 61 -12.72 5.38 6.04
N ASP A 62 -13.11 6.58 5.61
CA ASP A 62 -14.34 6.84 4.85
C ASP A 62 -15.56 6.12 5.44
N HIS A 63 -15.84 6.33 6.74
CA HIS A 63 -16.96 5.72 7.47
C HIS A 63 -16.90 4.19 7.58
N ASN A 64 -15.75 3.57 7.28
CA ASN A 64 -15.51 2.14 7.48
C ASN A 64 -14.47 1.94 8.57
N LEU A 65 -14.74 1.06 9.53
CA LEU A 65 -13.76 0.65 10.52
C LEU A 65 -12.90 -0.48 9.94
N VAL A 66 -11.60 -0.22 9.84
CA VAL A 66 -10.60 -1.24 9.47
C VAL A 66 -9.68 -1.50 10.65
N ASN A 67 -9.25 -2.74 10.79
CA ASN A 67 -8.27 -3.17 11.79
C ASN A 67 -7.04 -3.81 11.12
N TYR A 68 -6.71 -3.35 9.91
CA TYR A 68 -5.53 -3.80 9.19
C TYR A 68 -4.87 -2.63 8.48
N PHE A 69 -3.58 -2.79 8.17
CA PHE A 69 -2.79 -1.89 7.33
C PHE A 69 -1.94 -2.70 6.35
N TYR A 70 -1.33 -2.03 5.38
CA TYR A 70 -0.50 -2.67 4.36
C TYR A 70 0.98 -2.64 4.74
N GLU A 71 1.68 -3.74 4.52
CA GLU A 71 3.14 -3.81 4.57
C GLU A 71 3.71 -4.32 3.25
N ILE A 72 4.87 -3.78 2.87
CA ILE A 72 5.61 -4.24 1.70
C ILE A 72 6.47 -5.46 2.05
N THR A 73 6.39 -6.48 1.21
CA THR A 73 7.20 -7.70 1.35
C THR A 73 8.62 -7.50 0.80
N ASP A 74 9.52 -8.44 1.06
CA ASP A 74 10.85 -8.44 0.44
C ASP A 74 10.79 -8.55 -1.09
N ALA A 75 9.82 -9.29 -1.62
CA ALA A 75 9.58 -9.39 -3.05
C ALA A 75 9.11 -8.05 -3.63
N GLY A 76 8.18 -7.38 -2.94
CA GLY A 76 7.70 -6.04 -3.29
C GLY A 76 8.84 -5.02 -3.31
N ARG A 77 9.66 -4.97 -2.24
CA ARG A 77 10.86 -4.12 -2.15
C ARG A 77 11.84 -4.39 -3.29
N SER A 78 12.15 -5.67 -3.54
CA SER A 78 13.08 -6.06 -4.60
C SER A 78 12.61 -5.66 -6.00
N VAL A 79 11.30 -5.78 -6.25
CA VAL A 79 10.70 -5.39 -7.54
C VAL A 79 10.62 -3.87 -7.67
N LEU A 80 10.34 -3.15 -6.58
CA LEU A 80 10.33 -1.69 -6.55
C LEU A 80 11.73 -1.14 -6.88
N LEU A 81 12.77 -1.60 -6.18
CA LEU A 81 14.17 -1.19 -6.42
C LEU A 81 14.61 -1.43 -7.87
N LYS A 82 14.25 -2.58 -8.46
CA LYS A 82 14.53 -2.89 -9.87
C LYS A 82 13.85 -1.92 -10.85
N LYS A 83 12.74 -1.31 -10.46
CA LYS A 83 11.95 -0.40 -11.30
C LYS A 83 12.32 1.06 -11.11
N THR A 84 12.67 1.47 -9.90
CA THR A 84 13.04 2.85 -9.57
C THR A 84 14.54 3.11 -9.71
N GLY A 85 15.37 2.07 -9.83
CA GLY A 85 16.82 2.19 -10.03
C GLY A 85 17.56 2.78 -8.83
N THR A 86 16.98 2.66 -7.63
CA THR A 86 17.53 3.18 -6.37
C THR A 86 18.44 2.17 -5.69
#